data_AF-F4Q5Z5-F1
#
_entry.id   AF-F4Q5Z5-F1
#
_cell.length_a   1.000
_cell.length_b   1.000
_cell.length_c   1.000
_cell.angle_alpha   90.00
_cell.angle_beta   90.00
_cell.angle_gamma   90.00
#
_symmetry.space_group_name_H-M   'P 1'
#
loop_
_entity.id
_entity.type
_entity.pdbx_description
1 polymer ?
#
loop_
_entity_poly.entity_id
_entity_poly.type
_entity_poly.pdbx_seq_one_letter_code
_entity_poly.pdbx_strand_id
1 'polypeptide(L)'
;MSVNIIDKKKIVDQVIGMFPLLQRDHFLYSTMDRYNWDINMAVDILQKRHVTLENEQKQLEKKIEIEKEARKKEEDAKKRERKLVEELREVFGDSFKDEHYTKILRDFGQNSENAMNYFLRELELRNKKSVEEERLQKIRDEGIKQEAEIRRRADEQRKALEEEKILKGKREEELNSYLATQAREQERQRAILAEANERDARARALEEEKKNLEIMLEEQRVRLDQLMEKKQLDEQLKKEYAARINGLFLELTAKDEQQKKEIANSAQFQDLLKDFSKYVNVSNIVQPQPQPQPQPQPQQHYLIQRELDRQEQNRKIQQSLEQIRQQHLQHQQPQQPQQQQSYLIQQQQPQQQATNNSNNVVNPYGQITSHPFYTNPLSAYNPFTNPPPQQQQQQQPQQQQQSVFAQQPTAPPPAYSPQSQYQYIQPIVGSSVQPPKPLVNEGKPQGPPAAGLFYTGATYIQPIPSSPTDPLLPKGGFNN
;
A
#
# COMPACT_ATOMS: atom_id res chain seq x y z
N MET A 1 13.79 91.71 -76.10
CA MET A 1 15.11 91.28 -76.62
C MET A 1 15.44 89.95 -75.97
N SER A 2 15.55 88.86 -76.73
CA SER A 2 15.92 87.56 -76.19
C SER A 2 17.44 87.49 -76.01
N VAL A 3 17.90 87.52 -74.75
CA VAL A 3 19.32 87.35 -74.41
C VAL A 3 19.78 85.94 -74.83
N ASN A 4 20.91 85.85 -75.53
CA ASN A 4 21.46 84.59 -76.04
C ASN A 4 21.84 83.66 -74.86
N ILE A 5 21.67 82.34 -75.03
CA ILE A 5 21.90 81.34 -73.97
C ILE A 5 23.35 81.38 -73.45
N ILE A 6 24.31 81.69 -74.34
CA ILE A 6 25.74 81.81 -73.97
C ILE A 6 25.95 82.98 -73.00
N ASP A 7 25.21 84.07 -73.15
CA ASP A 7 25.33 85.24 -72.29
C ASP A 7 24.69 84.99 -70.92
N LYS A 8 23.58 84.23 -70.88
CA LYS A 8 22.92 83.79 -69.64
C LYS A 8 23.85 83.01 -68.71
N LYS A 9 24.67 82.11 -69.25
CA LYS A 9 25.63 81.32 -68.46
C LYS A 9 26.72 82.21 -67.85
N LYS A 10 27.28 83.14 -68.64
CA LYS A 10 28.29 84.09 -68.15
C LYS A 10 27.75 84.98 -67.03
N ILE A 11 26.50 85.43 -67.17
CA ILE A 11 25.81 86.22 -66.15
C ILE A 11 25.65 85.42 -64.85
N VAL A 12 25.22 84.16 -64.92
CA VAL A 12 25.09 83.28 -63.74
C VAL A 12 26.44 83.04 -63.08
N ASP A 13 27.50 82.78 -63.85
CA ASP A 13 28.84 82.56 -63.32
C ASP A 13 29.38 83.83 -62.64
N GLN A 14 29.10 85.01 -63.20
CA GLN A 14 29.43 86.30 -62.59
C GLN A 14 28.69 86.51 -61.26
N VAL A 15 27.39 86.21 -61.21
CA VAL A 15 26.58 86.31 -59.98
C VAL A 15 27.08 85.37 -58.90
N ILE A 16 27.47 84.13 -59.25
CA ILE A 16 28.07 83.18 -58.31
C ILE A 16 29.43 83.68 -57.82
N GLY A 17 30.22 84.30 -58.68
CA GLY A 17 31.48 84.93 -58.29
C GLY A 17 31.29 86.07 -57.28
N MET A 18 30.19 86.83 -57.39
CA MET A 18 29.84 87.91 -56.45
C MET A 18 29.22 87.39 -55.14
N PHE A 19 28.45 86.29 -55.20
CA PHE A 19 27.74 85.72 -54.07
C PHE A 19 28.02 84.22 -53.96
N PRO A 20 29.17 83.81 -53.41
CA PRO A 20 29.68 82.43 -53.48
C PRO A 20 28.80 81.39 -52.78
N LEU A 21 27.91 81.81 -51.87
CA LEU A 21 26.97 80.91 -51.21
C LEU A 21 25.71 80.63 -52.04
N LEU A 22 25.45 81.41 -53.09
CA LEU A 22 24.36 81.10 -54.01
C LEU A 22 24.74 79.89 -54.87
N GLN A 23 23.82 78.94 -54.95
CA GLN A 23 23.97 77.78 -55.82
C GLN A 23 23.33 78.06 -57.19
N ARG A 24 23.66 77.23 -58.19
CA ARG A 24 22.95 77.20 -59.49
C ARG A 24 21.56 76.55 -59.31
N ASP A 25 20.75 77.14 -58.44
CA ASP A 25 19.46 76.64 -58.03
C ASP A 25 18.30 77.38 -58.72
N HIS A 26 17.09 76.88 -58.51
CA HIS A 26 15.89 77.47 -59.08
C HIS A 26 15.72 78.94 -58.68
N PHE A 27 16.10 79.32 -57.46
CA PHE A 27 15.99 80.69 -56.98
C PHE A 27 16.85 81.64 -57.80
N LEU A 28 18.11 81.29 -58.05
CA LEU A 28 19.02 82.11 -58.85
C LEU A 28 18.47 82.30 -60.26
N TYR A 29 18.12 81.21 -60.94
CA TYR A 29 17.59 81.27 -62.31
C TYR A 29 16.28 82.06 -62.41
N SER A 30 15.35 81.86 -61.47
CA SER A 30 14.07 82.60 -61.47
C SER A 30 14.22 84.06 -61.10
N THR A 31 15.16 84.40 -60.23
CA THR A 31 15.44 85.81 -59.89
C THR A 31 16.02 86.50 -61.12
N MET A 32 17.03 85.92 -61.77
CA MET A 32 17.59 86.50 -62.99
C MET A 32 16.55 86.65 -64.10
N ASP A 33 15.66 85.66 -64.28
CA ASP A 33 14.62 85.73 -65.30
C ASP A 33 13.60 86.85 -65.06
N ARG A 34 13.17 87.06 -63.80
CA ARG A 34 12.24 88.16 -63.42
C ARG A 34 12.80 89.55 -63.70
N TYR A 35 14.12 89.71 -63.64
CA TYR A 35 14.82 90.97 -63.89
C TYR A 35 15.42 91.04 -65.30
N ASN A 36 14.86 90.28 -66.25
CA ASN A 36 15.30 90.26 -67.66
C ASN A 36 16.81 90.00 -67.82
N TRP A 37 17.40 89.23 -66.91
CA TRP A 37 18.82 88.89 -66.88
C TRP A 37 19.76 90.10 -66.65
N ASP A 38 19.26 91.22 -66.13
CA ASP A 38 20.08 92.37 -65.70
C ASP A 38 20.55 92.18 -64.25
N ILE A 39 21.87 92.04 -64.07
CA ILE A 39 22.51 91.85 -62.75
C ILE A 39 22.24 93.04 -61.84
N ASN A 40 22.28 94.27 -62.36
CA ASN A 40 22.15 95.47 -61.54
C ASN A 40 20.76 95.61 -60.93
N MET A 41 19.73 95.14 -61.63
CA MET A 41 18.37 95.15 -61.10
C MET A 41 18.12 94.00 -60.12
N ALA A 42 18.81 92.86 -60.27
CA ALA A 42 18.65 91.69 -59.41
C ALA A 42 19.53 91.72 -58.14
N VAL A 43 20.59 92.55 -58.12
CA VAL A 43 21.68 92.52 -57.11
C VAL A 43 21.16 92.60 -55.68
N ASP A 44 20.18 93.47 -55.40
CA ASP A 44 19.65 93.66 -54.04
C ASP A 44 18.98 92.39 -53.49
N ILE A 45 18.25 91.66 -54.34
CA ILE A 45 17.57 90.43 -53.95
C ILE A 45 18.58 89.30 -53.77
N LEU A 46 19.54 89.20 -54.67
CA LEU A 46 20.62 88.22 -54.60
C LEU A 46 21.48 88.43 -53.35
N GLN A 47 21.79 89.68 -53.02
CA GLN A 47 22.50 90.06 -51.79
C GLN A 47 21.70 89.70 -50.54
N LYS A 48 20.40 90.00 -50.49
CA LYS A 48 19.54 89.60 -49.35
C LYS A 48 19.50 88.09 -49.14
N ARG A 49 19.42 87.32 -50.24
CA ARG A 49 19.48 85.85 -50.16
C ARG A 49 20.85 85.39 -49.68
N HIS A 50 21.93 85.98 -50.18
CA HIS A 50 23.29 85.66 -49.77
C HIS A 50 23.48 85.88 -48.25
N VAL A 51 23.07 87.03 -47.71
CA VAL A 51 23.12 87.33 -46.27
C VAL A 51 22.27 86.34 -45.45
N THR A 52 21.13 85.91 -45.99
CA THR A 52 20.31 84.88 -45.33
C THR A 52 21.06 83.55 -45.24
N LEU A 53 21.72 83.13 -46.34
CA LEU A 53 22.53 81.90 -46.36
C LEU A 53 23.77 82.01 -45.46
N GLU A 54 24.43 83.16 -45.37
CA GLU A 54 25.52 83.39 -44.41
C GLU A 54 25.04 83.18 -42.97
N ASN A 55 23.87 83.74 -42.63
CA ASN A 55 23.28 83.57 -41.31
C ASN A 55 22.88 82.11 -41.02
N GLU A 56 22.31 81.41 -42.00
CA GLU A 56 21.99 79.97 -41.90
C GLU A 56 23.25 79.13 -41.71
N GLN A 57 24.31 79.39 -42.49
CA GLN A 57 25.60 78.71 -42.36
C GLN A 57 26.19 78.93 -40.97
N LYS A 58 26.21 80.18 -40.47
CA LYS A 58 26.69 80.50 -39.12
C LYS A 58 25.89 79.80 -38.02
N GLN A 59 24.56 79.66 -38.19
CA GLN A 59 23.73 78.91 -37.25
C GLN A 59 24.03 77.40 -37.29
N LEU A 60 24.28 76.84 -38.48
CA LEU A 60 24.67 75.44 -38.63
C LEU A 60 26.04 75.16 -38.00
N GLU A 61 27.02 76.03 -38.23
CA GLU A 61 28.34 75.93 -37.61
C GLU A 61 28.25 75.95 -36.08
N LYS A 62 27.45 76.86 -35.52
CA LYS A 62 27.19 76.91 -34.07
C LYS A 62 26.52 75.64 -33.54
N LYS A 63 25.55 75.07 -34.27
CA LYS A 63 24.90 73.81 -33.87
C LYS A 63 25.88 72.64 -33.87
N ILE A 64 26.73 72.55 -34.88
CA ILE A 64 27.77 71.52 -34.99
C ILE A 64 28.77 71.63 -33.83
N GLU A 65 29.15 72.85 -33.45
CA GLU A 65 30.06 73.08 -32.32
C GLU A 65 29.43 72.66 -30.98
N ILE A 66 28.16 73.03 -30.74
CA ILE A 66 27.42 72.60 -29.54
C ILE A 66 27.30 71.07 -29.49
N GLU A 67 27.00 70.43 -30.63
CA GLU A 67 26.90 68.96 -30.70
C GLU A 67 28.26 68.30 -30.42
N LYS A 68 29.35 68.84 -30.97
CA LYS A 68 30.71 68.35 -30.70
C LYS A 68 31.05 68.47 -29.22
N GLU A 69 30.73 69.60 -28.58
CA GLU A 69 30.97 69.79 -27.15
C GLU A 69 30.12 68.84 -26.29
N ALA A 70 28.86 68.63 -26.65
CA ALA A 70 27.97 67.68 -25.98
C ALA A 70 28.49 66.23 -26.07
N ARG A 71 28.91 65.79 -27.26
CA ARG A 71 29.52 64.46 -27.47
C ARG A 71 30.79 64.29 -26.65
N LYS A 72 31.66 65.32 -26.61
CA LYS A 72 32.88 65.29 -25.80
C LYS A 72 32.58 65.18 -24.30
N LYS A 73 31.61 65.95 -23.79
CA LYS A 73 31.17 65.87 -22.39
C LYS A 73 30.58 64.50 -22.05
N GLU A 74 29.80 63.91 -22.96
CA GLU A 74 29.23 62.56 -22.78
C GLU A 74 30.33 61.48 -22.74
N GLU A 75 31.32 61.57 -23.63
CA GLU A 75 32.47 60.65 -23.64
C GLU A 75 33.31 60.76 -22.37
N ASP A 76 33.59 61.99 -21.91
CA ASP A 76 34.29 62.23 -20.65
C ASP A 76 33.50 61.68 -19.44
N ALA A 77 32.17 61.82 -19.44
CA ALA A 77 31.32 61.25 -18.40
C ALA A 77 31.34 59.72 -18.40
N LYS A 78 31.24 59.08 -19.58
CA LYS A 78 31.36 57.61 -19.72
C LYS A 78 32.73 57.10 -19.28
N LYS A 79 33.79 57.85 -19.57
CA LYS A 79 35.16 57.49 -19.15
C LYS A 79 35.32 57.57 -17.64
N ARG A 80 34.72 58.56 -16.98
CA ARG A 80 34.68 58.66 -15.51
C ARG A 80 33.87 57.52 -14.90
N GLU A 81 32.69 57.23 -15.44
CA GLU A 81 31.85 56.11 -14.99
C GLU A 81 32.61 54.77 -15.08
N ARG A 82 33.29 54.49 -16.20
CA ARG A 82 34.10 53.27 -16.35
C ARG A 82 35.22 53.18 -15.32
N LYS A 83 35.90 54.28 -15.01
CA LYS A 83 36.95 54.29 -13.97
C LYS A 83 36.38 53.96 -12.59
N LEU A 84 35.23 54.53 -12.24
CA LEU A 84 34.58 54.26 -10.96
C LEU A 84 34.08 52.82 -10.86
N VAL A 85 33.58 52.25 -11.98
CA VAL A 85 33.22 50.82 -12.03
C VAL A 85 34.47 49.95 -11.80
N GLU A 86 35.58 50.28 -12.43
CA GLU A 86 36.84 49.54 -12.25
C GLU A 86 37.36 49.62 -10.81
N GLU A 87 37.32 50.81 -10.18
CA GLU A 87 37.69 50.99 -8.76
C GLU A 87 36.82 50.14 -7.83
N LEU A 88 35.50 50.12 -8.04
CA LEU A 88 34.60 49.26 -7.26
C LEU A 88 34.86 47.78 -7.54
N ARG A 89 35.15 47.41 -8.78
CA ARG A 89 35.48 46.04 -9.16
C ARG A 89 36.80 45.57 -8.53
N GLU A 90 37.79 46.44 -8.39
CA GLU A 90 39.05 46.11 -7.72
C GLU A 90 38.82 45.76 -6.24
N VAL A 91 37.92 46.49 -5.56
CA VAL A 91 37.61 46.26 -4.13
C VAL A 91 36.73 45.01 -3.92
N PHE A 92 35.70 44.82 -4.74
CA PHE A 92 34.70 43.77 -4.55
C PHE A 92 34.89 42.54 -5.45
N GLY A 93 35.84 42.58 -6.38
CA GLY A 93 36.09 41.55 -7.37
C GLY A 93 34.88 41.27 -8.25
N ASP A 94 34.71 40.01 -8.64
CA ASP A 94 33.57 39.54 -9.43
C ASP A 94 32.34 39.17 -8.57
N SER A 95 32.24 39.71 -7.35
CA SER A 95 31.09 39.47 -6.44
C SER A 95 29.77 39.99 -7.01
N PHE A 96 29.84 41.00 -7.88
CA PHE A 96 28.73 41.65 -8.57
C PHE A 96 29.03 41.79 -10.07
N LYS A 97 27.97 41.94 -10.88
CA LYS A 97 28.11 42.15 -12.33
C LYS A 97 28.33 43.63 -12.68
N ASP A 98 28.97 43.88 -13.81
CA ASP A 98 29.24 45.24 -14.34
C ASP A 98 27.98 46.10 -14.46
N GLU A 99 26.84 45.53 -14.86
CA GLU A 99 25.58 46.28 -14.95
C GLU A 99 25.10 46.74 -13.57
N HIS A 100 25.41 45.95 -12.53
CA HIS A 100 25.04 46.26 -11.16
C HIS A 100 25.91 47.40 -10.62
N TYR A 101 27.23 47.36 -10.85
CA TYR A 101 28.12 48.49 -10.51
C TYR A 101 27.68 49.80 -11.19
N THR A 102 27.37 49.73 -12.49
CA THR A 102 26.91 50.88 -13.27
C THR A 102 25.60 51.45 -12.74
N LYS A 103 24.63 50.57 -12.41
CA LYS A 103 23.33 50.98 -11.86
C LYS A 103 23.49 51.67 -10.51
N ILE A 104 24.25 51.07 -9.58
CA ILE A 104 24.44 51.62 -8.24
C ILE A 104 25.19 52.95 -8.30
N LEU A 105 26.23 53.06 -9.13
CA LEU A 105 26.90 54.34 -9.37
C LEU A 105 25.95 55.41 -9.90
N ARG A 106 25.02 55.06 -10.80
CA ARG A 106 24.01 56.00 -11.28
C ARG A 106 23.05 56.44 -10.17
N ASP A 107 22.58 55.49 -9.35
CA ASP A 107 21.65 55.75 -8.25
C ASP A 107 22.28 56.65 -7.17
N PHE A 108 23.60 56.56 -6.96
CA PHE A 108 24.37 57.37 -6.01
C PHE A 108 25.09 58.58 -6.64
N GLY A 109 24.72 58.98 -7.86
CA GLY A 109 25.25 60.20 -8.49
C GLY A 109 26.76 60.15 -8.76
N GLN A 110 27.28 58.98 -9.13
CA GLN A 110 28.69 58.69 -9.39
C GLN A 110 29.60 58.89 -8.16
N ASN A 111 29.05 58.78 -6.95
CA ASN A 111 29.83 58.76 -5.72
C ASN A 111 30.28 57.32 -5.37
N SER A 112 31.59 57.05 -5.49
CA SER A 112 32.16 55.73 -5.22
C SER A 112 32.08 55.33 -3.75
N GLU A 113 32.20 56.25 -2.80
CA GLU A 113 32.11 55.94 -1.36
C GLU A 113 30.72 55.45 -0.97
N ASN A 114 29.68 56.12 -1.44
CA ASN A 114 28.30 55.72 -1.19
C ASN A 114 27.98 54.36 -1.85
N ALA A 115 28.45 54.17 -3.08
CA ALA A 115 28.33 52.89 -3.76
C ALA A 115 29.07 51.78 -3.01
N MET A 116 30.28 52.04 -2.52
CA MET A 116 31.08 51.09 -1.73
C MET A 116 30.38 50.69 -0.42
N ASN A 117 29.81 51.67 0.31
CA ASN A 117 29.03 51.40 1.52
C ASN A 117 27.79 50.54 1.23
N TYR A 118 27.12 50.77 0.09
CA TYR A 118 26.02 49.93 -0.36
C TYR A 118 26.47 48.48 -0.61
N PHE A 119 27.56 48.27 -1.35
CA PHE A 119 28.09 46.95 -1.66
C PHE A 119 28.59 46.18 -0.44
N LEU A 120 29.24 46.86 0.52
CA LEU A 120 29.64 46.27 1.80
C LEU A 120 28.41 45.72 2.54
N ARG A 121 27.36 46.53 2.65
CA ARG A 121 26.11 46.11 3.31
C ARG A 121 25.44 44.94 2.58
N GLU A 122 25.45 44.94 1.26
CA GLU A 122 24.87 43.85 0.48
C GLU A 122 25.65 42.54 0.65
N LEU A 123 26.98 42.60 0.69
CA LEU A 123 27.83 41.45 1.02
C LEU A 123 27.60 40.92 2.43
N GLU A 124 27.50 41.80 3.43
CA GLU A 124 27.18 41.41 4.81
C GLU A 124 25.84 40.67 4.89
N LEU A 125 24.82 41.15 4.19
CA LEU A 125 23.51 40.50 4.12
C LEU A 125 23.59 39.12 3.46
N ARG A 126 24.36 39.00 2.37
CA ARG A 126 24.55 37.74 1.65
C ARG A 126 25.29 36.71 2.51
N ASN A 127 26.34 37.13 3.21
CA ASN A 127 27.09 36.28 4.14
C ASN A 127 26.22 35.84 5.32
N LYS A 128 25.46 36.76 5.92
CA LYS A 128 24.54 36.43 7.02
C LYS A 128 23.49 35.40 6.59
N LYS A 129 22.95 35.55 5.38
CA LYS A 129 21.99 34.58 4.82
C LYS A 129 22.63 33.21 4.60
N SER A 130 23.85 33.16 4.06
CA SER A 130 24.59 31.90 3.86
C SER A 130 24.84 31.16 5.18
N VAL A 131 25.27 31.88 6.22
CA VAL A 131 25.53 31.28 7.55
C VAL A 131 24.24 30.75 8.19
N GLU A 132 23.13 31.49 8.07
CA GLU A 132 21.85 31.04 8.59
C GLU A 132 21.32 29.81 7.83
N GLU A 133 21.50 29.78 6.51
CA GLU A 133 21.13 28.62 5.68
C GLU A 133 21.95 27.38 6.03
N GLU A 134 23.27 27.53 6.26
CA GLU A 134 24.13 26.46 6.76
C GLU A 134 23.69 25.96 8.14
N ARG A 135 23.31 26.88 9.04
CA ARG A 135 22.79 26.52 10.38
C ARG A 135 21.48 25.74 10.29
N LEU A 136 20.55 26.17 9.42
CA LEU A 136 19.29 25.46 9.20
C LEU A 136 19.51 24.08 8.57
N GLN A 137 20.45 23.98 7.63
CA GLN A 137 20.84 22.70 7.03
C GLN A 137 21.39 21.74 8.09
N LYS A 138 22.25 22.22 8.98
CA LYS A 138 22.79 21.43 10.10
C LYS A 138 21.69 20.93 11.05
N ILE A 139 20.72 21.77 11.38
CA ILE A 139 19.55 21.37 12.20
C ILE A 139 18.73 20.29 11.49
N ARG A 140 18.51 20.42 10.18
CA ARG A 140 17.79 19.42 9.39
C ARG A 140 18.51 18.08 9.38
N ASP A 141 19.81 18.09 9.14
CA ASP A 141 20.62 16.87 9.09
C ASP A 141 20.70 16.19 10.47
N GLU A 142 20.76 16.96 11.56
CA GLU A 142 20.69 16.43 12.91
C GLU A 142 19.31 15.85 13.24
N GLY A 143 18.23 16.48 12.78
CA GLY A 143 16.86 15.94 12.86
C GLY A 143 16.71 14.59 12.17
N ILE A 144 17.26 14.45 10.95
CA ILE A 144 17.26 13.18 10.20
C ILE A 144 18.03 12.09 10.97
N LYS A 145 19.19 12.43 11.57
CA LYS A 145 19.97 11.49 12.38
C LYS A 145 19.19 11.04 13.63
N GLN A 146 18.52 11.95 14.31
CA GLN A 146 17.69 11.61 15.48
C GLN A 146 16.50 10.72 15.10
N GLU A 147 15.83 11.02 13.98
CA GLU A 147 14.72 10.21 13.49
C GLU A 147 15.17 8.79 13.11
N ALA A 148 16.32 8.65 12.45
CA ALA A 148 16.90 7.36 12.12
C ALA A 148 17.24 6.53 13.36
N GLU A 149 17.79 7.16 14.41
CA GLU A 149 18.09 6.50 15.68
C GLU A 149 16.81 6.07 16.42
N ILE A 150 15.76 6.90 16.42
CA ILE A 150 14.45 6.54 16.98
C ILE A 150 13.86 5.33 16.24
N ARG A 151 13.93 5.31 14.90
CA ARG A 151 13.50 4.16 14.10
C ARG A 151 14.28 2.90 14.44
N ARG A 152 15.60 2.98 14.55
CA ARG A 152 16.45 1.83 14.90
C ARG A 152 16.07 1.25 16.26
N ARG A 153 15.82 2.10 17.27
CA ARG A 153 15.34 1.66 18.59
C ARG A 153 13.95 1.03 18.53
N ALA A 154 13.04 1.58 17.74
CA ALA A 154 11.70 1.01 17.57
C ALA A 154 11.76 -0.38 16.91
N ASP A 155 12.62 -0.55 15.90
CA ASP A 155 12.84 -1.84 15.24
C ASP A 155 13.51 -2.85 16.19
N GLU A 156 14.50 -2.42 16.98
CA GLU A 156 15.12 -3.24 18.03
C GLU A 156 14.09 -3.70 19.09
N GLN A 157 13.21 -2.80 19.56
CA GLN A 157 12.13 -3.16 20.49
C GLN A 157 11.12 -4.12 19.88
N ARG A 158 10.75 -3.93 18.60
CA ARG A 158 9.86 -4.83 17.89
C ARG A 158 10.47 -6.23 17.76
N LYS A 159 11.76 -6.31 17.45
CA LYS A 159 12.50 -7.57 17.37
C LYS A 159 12.57 -8.27 18.73
N ALA A 160 12.85 -7.53 19.81
CA ALA A 160 12.86 -8.08 21.17
C ALA A 160 11.48 -8.65 21.58
N LEU A 161 10.39 -7.94 21.27
CA LEU A 161 9.03 -8.42 21.52
C LEU A 161 8.68 -9.67 20.70
N GLU A 162 9.16 -9.77 19.47
CA GLU A 162 8.96 -10.94 18.62
C GLU A 162 9.76 -12.16 19.14
N GLU A 163 11.01 -11.95 19.55
CA GLU A 163 11.81 -12.99 20.21
C GLU A 163 11.18 -13.47 21.52
N GLU A 164 10.63 -12.57 22.34
CA GLU A 164 9.88 -12.92 23.55
C GLU A 164 8.64 -13.75 23.25
N LYS A 165 7.86 -13.39 22.22
CA LYS A 165 6.69 -14.16 21.78
C LYS A 165 7.06 -15.57 21.34
N ILE A 166 8.15 -15.71 20.58
CA ILE A 166 8.65 -17.02 20.15
C ILE A 166 9.06 -17.85 21.37
N LEU A 167 9.77 -17.25 22.32
CA LEU A 167 10.20 -17.94 23.53
C LEU A 167 9.00 -18.38 24.40
N LYS A 168 7.99 -17.53 24.51
CA LYS A 168 6.74 -17.85 25.21
C LYS A 168 6.01 -19.01 24.53
N GLY A 169 5.90 -18.97 23.19
CA GLY A 169 5.31 -20.07 22.41
C GLY A 169 6.03 -21.40 22.62
N LYS A 170 7.37 -21.39 22.64
CA LYS A 170 8.16 -22.60 22.95
C LYS A 170 7.91 -23.15 24.35
N ARG A 171 7.79 -22.27 25.36
CA ARG A 171 7.45 -22.70 26.74
C ARG A 171 6.04 -23.30 26.83
N GLU A 172 5.07 -22.72 26.13
CA GLU A 172 3.71 -23.25 26.06
C GLU A 172 3.66 -24.61 25.35
N GLU A 173 4.42 -24.77 24.26
CA GLU A 173 4.55 -26.05 23.55
C GLU A 173 5.22 -27.13 24.42
N GLU A 174 6.30 -26.78 25.14
CA GLU A 174 6.97 -27.68 26.08
C GLU A 174 6.04 -28.11 27.23
N LEU A 175 5.29 -27.15 27.80
CA LEU A 175 4.30 -27.44 28.84
C LEU A 175 3.19 -28.37 28.32
N ASN A 176 2.67 -28.11 27.12
CA ASN A 176 1.65 -28.96 26.50
C ASN A 176 2.18 -30.37 26.20
N SER A 177 3.43 -30.50 25.75
CA SER A 177 4.10 -31.79 25.53
C SER A 177 4.25 -32.57 26.84
N TYR A 178 4.64 -31.90 27.93
CA TYR A 178 4.72 -32.49 29.26
C TYR A 178 3.35 -33.00 29.75
N LEU A 179 2.31 -32.17 29.64
CA LEU A 179 0.94 -32.54 30.02
C LEU A 179 0.40 -33.71 29.18
N ALA A 180 0.66 -33.72 27.86
CA ALA A 180 0.27 -34.82 26.98
C ALA A 180 0.97 -36.13 27.36
N THR A 181 2.26 -36.06 27.74
CA THR A 181 3.02 -37.22 28.23
C THR A 181 2.44 -37.74 29.54
N GLN A 182 2.09 -36.85 30.46
CA GLN A 182 1.47 -37.21 31.74
C GLN A 182 0.09 -37.86 31.54
N ALA A 183 -0.73 -37.34 30.61
CA ALA A 183 -2.03 -37.91 30.28
C ALA A 183 -1.91 -39.34 29.72
N ARG A 184 -0.95 -39.57 28.81
CA ARG A 184 -0.67 -40.91 28.27
C ARG A 184 -0.23 -41.89 29.36
N GLU A 185 0.58 -41.44 30.32
CA GLU A 185 1.02 -42.29 31.42
C GLU A 185 -0.16 -42.63 32.37
N GLN A 186 -1.04 -41.67 32.66
CA GLN A 186 -2.26 -41.94 33.42
C GLN A 186 -3.20 -42.91 32.68
N GLU A 187 -3.34 -42.78 31.36
CA GLU A 187 -4.12 -43.70 30.55
C GLU A 187 -3.51 -45.10 30.57
N ARG A 188 -2.18 -45.21 30.48
CA ARG A 188 -1.46 -46.48 30.62
C ARG A 188 -1.73 -47.14 31.97
N GLN A 189 -1.67 -46.37 33.06
CA GLN A 189 -1.98 -46.88 34.40
C GLN A 189 -3.43 -47.36 34.52
N ARG A 190 -4.38 -46.63 33.93
CA ARG A 190 -5.78 -47.05 33.86
C ARG A 190 -5.96 -48.34 33.06
N ALA A 191 -5.26 -48.48 31.93
CA ALA A 191 -5.29 -49.69 31.11
C ALA A 191 -4.75 -50.91 31.88
N ILE A 192 -3.63 -50.75 32.60
CA ILE A 192 -3.06 -51.82 33.44
C ILE A 192 -4.07 -52.24 34.52
N LEU A 193 -4.71 -51.27 35.20
CA LEU A 193 -5.70 -51.58 36.23
C LEU A 193 -6.95 -52.27 35.64
N ALA A 194 -7.41 -51.83 34.46
CA ALA A 194 -8.52 -52.46 33.77
C ALA A 194 -8.19 -53.90 33.34
N GLU A 195 -6.98 -54.15 32.82
CA GLU A 195 -6.53 -55.50 32.45
C GLU A 195 -6.43 -56.41 33.69
N ALA A 196 -5.94 -55.89 34.82
CA ALA A 196 -5.91 -56.64 36.07
C ALA A 196 -7.32 -57.03 36.54
N ASN A 197 -8.26 -56.09 36.50
CA ASN A 197 -9.66 -56.36 36.84
C ASN A 197 -10.30 -57.39 35.89
N GLU A 198 -9.97 -57.34 34.60
CA GLU A 198 -10.47 -58.32 33.63
C GLU A 198 -9.88 -59.72 33.88
N ARG A 199 -8.59 -59.80 34.22
CA ARG A 199 -7.95 -61.08 34.62
C ARG A 199 -8.60 -61.66 35.87
N ASP A 200 -8.88 -60.84 36.87
CA ASP A 200 -9.57 -61.27 38.09
C ASP A 200 -11.01 -61.73 37.80
N ALA A 201 -11.73 -61.01 36.93
CA ALA A 201 -13.07 -61.41 36.51
C ALA A 201 -13.06 -62.74 35.76
N ARG A 202 -12.10 -62.95 34.85
CA ARG A 202 -11.91 -64.23 34.15
C ARG A 202 -11.55 -65.36 35.11
N ALA A 203 -10.72 -65.10 36.11
CA ALA A 203 -10.35 -66.08 37.13
C ALA A 203 -11.58 -66.53 37.95
N ARG A 204 -12.43 -65.59 38.39
CA ARG A 204 -13.68 -65.89 39.10
C ARG A 204 -14.66 -66.69 38.22
N ALA A 205 -14.84 -66.29 36.96
CA ALA A 205 -15.70 -67.02 36.02
C ALA A 205 -15.22 -68.48 35.83
N LEU A 206 -13.91 -68.69 35.73
CA LEU A 206 -13.32 -70.03 35.60
C LEU A 206 -13.47 -70.85 36.89
N GLU A 207 -13.40 -70.22 38.06
CA GLU A 207 -13.66 -70.86 39.35
C GLU A 207 -15.13 -71.28 39.50
N GLU A 208 -16.06 -70.43 39.10
CA GLU A 208 -17.49 -70.76 39.05
C GLU A 208 -17.78 -71.91 38.07
N GLU A 209 -17.14 -71.91 36.89
CA GLU A 209 -17.26 -73.00 35.92
C GLU A 209 -16.74 -74.32 36.49
N LYS A 210 -15.58 -74.31 37.17
CA LYS A 210 -15.03 -75.49 37.86
C LYS A 210 -16.00 -76.03 38.91
N LYS A 211 -16.60 -75.15 39.72
CA LYS A 211 -17.57 -75.53 40.75
C LYS A 211 -18.83 -76.15 40.14
N ASN A 212 -19.32 -75.59 39.03
CA ASN A 212 -20.47 -76.15 38.31
C ASN A 212 -20.16 -77.54 37.74
N LEU A 213 -18.96 -77.74 37.18
CA LEU A 213 -18.50 -79.04 36.70
C LEU A 213 -18.34 -80.06 37.82
N GLU A 214 -17.85 -79.64 38.99
CA GLU A 214 -17.73 -80.49 40.18
C GLU A 214 -19.10 -80.97 40.68
N ILE A 215 -20.08 -80.06 40.75
CA ILE A 215 -21.47 -80.42 41.08
C ILE A 215 -22.02 -81.44 40.08
N MET A 216 -21.82 -81.23 38.78
CA MET A 216 -22.29 -82.16 37.74
C MET A 216 -21.62 -83.54 37.84
N LEU A 217 -20.32 -83.58 38.16
CA LEU A 217 -19.60 -84.84 38.38
C LEU A 217 -20.11 -85.57 39.62
N GLU A 218 -20.41 -84.86 40.70
CA GLU A 218 -20.96 -85.45 41.91
C GLU A 218 -22.38 -85.98 41.68
N GLU A 219 -23.23 -85.23 40.96
CA GLU A 219 -24.55 -85.71 40.53
C GLU A 219 -24.45 -86.99 39.69
N GLN A 220 -23.48 -87.09 38.77
CA GLN A 220 -23.25 -88.32 38.02
C GLN A 220 -22.79 -89.48 38.91
N ARG A 221 -21.94 -89.24 39.91
CA ARG A 221 -21.52 -90.25 40.88
C ARG A 221 -22.70 -90.77 41.70
N VAL A 222 -23.48 -89.86 42.30
CA VAL A 222 -24.69 -90.21 43.06
C VAL A 222 -25.66 -91.02 42.20
N ARG A 223 -25.87 -90.62 40.94
CA ARG A 223 -26.72 -91.36 40.01
C ARG A 223 -26.18 -92.77 39.70
N LEU A 224 -24.86 -92.91 39.60
CA LEU A 224 -24.21 -94.21 39.39
C LEU A 224 -24.38 -95.12 40.61
N ASP A 225 -24.22 -94.57 41.81
CA ASP A 225 -24.38 -95.30 43.07
C ASP A 225 -25.82 -95.77 43.26
N GLN A 226 -26.81 -94.90 42.97
CA GLN A 226 -28.23 -95.29 42.97
C GLN A 226 -28.53 -96.41 41.98
N LEU A 227 -27.89 -96.40 40.79
CA LEU A 227 -28.04 -97.48 39.81
C LEU A 227 -27.41 -98.78 40.30
N MET A 228 -26.26 -98.71 40.97
CA MET A 228 -25.58 -99.87 41.55
C MET A 228 -26.38 -100.46 42.71
N GLU A 229 -26.92 -99.63 43.60
CA GLU A 229 -27.78 -100.04 44.71
C GLU A 229 -29.06 -100.69 44.19
N LYS A 230 -29.73 -100.06 43.20
CA LYS A 230 -30.91 -100.64 42.55
C LYS A 230 -30.58 -102.00 41.92
N LYS A 231 -29.42 -102.13 41.27
CA LYS A 231 -28.98 -103.39 40.68
C LYS A 231 -28.74 -104.47 41.75
N GLN A 232 -28.14 -104.11 42.89
CA GLN A 232 -27.95 -105.03 44.01
C GLN A 232 -29.29 -105.47 44.62
N LEU A 233 -30.24 -104.53 44.80
CA LEU A 233 -31.58 -104.82 45.29
C LEU A 233 -32.32 -105.78 44.35
N ASP A 234 -32.28 -105.50 43.04
CA ASP A 234 -32.87 -106.37 42.01
C ASP A 234 -32.22 -107.77 42.01
N GLU A 235 -30.91 -107.86 42.28
CA GLU A 235 -30.19 -109.14 42.39
C GLU A 235 -30.55 -109.91 43.67
N GLN A 236 -30.71 -109.23 44.81
CA GLN A 236 -31.21 -109.84 46.04
C GLN A 236 -32.65 -110.34 45.87
N LEU A 237 -33.52 -109.54 45.26
CA LEU A 237 -34.89 -109.94 44.97
C LEU A 237 -34.91 -111.19 44.09
N LYS A 238 -34.07 -111.24 43.04
CA LYS A 238 -33.92 -112.44 42.19
C LYS A 238 -33.47 -113.66 42.98
N LYS A 239 -32.53 -113.52 43.93
CA LYS A 239 -32.08 -114.62 44.80
C LYS A 239 -33.18 -115.11 45.73
N GLU A 240 -33.95 -114.21 46.33
CA GLU A 240 -35.10 -114.57 47.17
C GLU A 240 -36.21 -115.27 46.36
N TYR A 241 -36.55 -114.75 45.18
CA TYR A 241 -37.50 -115.40 44.28
C TYR A 241 -37.02 -116.80 43.86
N ALA A 242 -35.73 -116.96 43.51
CA ALA A 242 -35.15 -118.26 43.19
C ALA A 242 -35.19 -119.24 44.38
N ALA A 243 -34.89 -118.76 45.59
CA ALA A 243 -34.97 -119.56 46.80
C ALA A 243 -36.42 -120.00 47.12
N ARG A 244 -37.40 -119.11 46.92
CA ARG A 244 -38.83 -119.41 47.11
C ARG A 244 -39.34 -120.43 46.10
N ILE A 245 -38.93 -120.31 44.83
CA ILE A 245 -39.22 -121.30 43.78
C ILE A 245 -38.61 -122.66 44.15
N ASN A 246 -37.33 -122.69 44.54
CA ASN A 246 -36.66 -123.93 44.94
C ASN A 246 -37.31 -124.57 46.17
N GLY A 247 -37.72 -123.77 47.17
CA GLY A 247 -38.44 -124.25 48.35
C GLY A 247 -39.76 -124.93 47.98
N LEU A 248 -40.56 -124.31 47.11
CA LEU A 248 -41.81 -124.90 46.61
C LEU A 248 -41.56 -126.15 45.76
N PHE A 249 -40.48 -126.19 44.97
CA PHE A 249 -40.13 -127.36 44.17
C PHE A 249 -39.75 -128.57 45.05
N LEU A 250 -39.01 -128.33 46.13
CA LEU A 250 -38.68 -129.33 47.16
C LEU A 250 -39.93 -129.81 47.92
N GLU A 251 -40.86 -128.91 48.22
CA GLU A 251 -42.12 -129.26 48.89
C GLU A 251 -43.03 -130.11 47.99
N LEU A 252 -42.97 -129.90 46.68
CA LEU A 252 -43.70 -130.66 45.66
C LEU A 252 -43.12 -132.06 45.37
N THR A 253 -41.81 -132.26 45.54
CA THR A 253 -41.18 -133.57 45.28
C THR A 253 -41.42 -134.58 46.42
N ALA A 254 -41.60 -134.12 47.66
CA ALA A 254 -41.74 -134.97 48.84
C ALA A 254 -43.17 -135.41 49.21
N LYS A 255 -44.20 -134.97 48.47
CA LYS A 255 -45.62 -135.25 48.79
C LYS A 255 -46.23 -136.30 47.86
N ASP A 256 -47.26 -137.00 48.34
CA ASP A 256 -47.97 -138.04 47.59
C ASP A 256 -48.85 -137.44 46.47
N GLU A 257 -49.18 -138.25 45.45
CA GLU A 257 -49.80 -137.81 44.19
C GLU A 257 -51.14 -137.08 44.37
N GLN A 258 -51.86 -137.38 45.44
CA GLN A 258 -53.13 -136.74 45.79
C GLN A 258 -52.93 -135.32 46.37
N GLN A 259 -51.84 -135.08 47.10
CA GLN A 259 -51.49 -133.76 47.66
C GLN A 259 -50.85 -132.84 46.61
N LYS A 260 -50.18 -133.39 45.58
CA LYS A 260 -49.65 -132.60 44.45
C LYS A 260 -50.77 -131.89 43.67
N LYS A 261 -51.94 -132.53 43.54
CA LYS A 261 -53.13 -131.92 42.90
C LYS A 261 -53.72 -130.77 43.72
N GLU A 262 -53.68 -130.85 45.05
CA GLU A 262 -54.11 -129.74 45.91
C GLU A 262 -53.15 -128.54 45.83
N ILE A 263 -51.83 -128.78 45.81
CA ILE A 263 -50.84 -127.70 45.72
C ILE A 263 -50.91 -127.00 44.37
N ALA A 264 -51.11 -127.73 43.27
CA ALA A 264 -51.31 -127.16 41.93
C ALA A 264 -52.53 -126.22 41.84
N ASN A 265 -53.55 -126.46 42.68
CA ASN A 265 -54.76 -125.63 42.78
C ASN A 265 -54.69 -124.59 43.92
N SER A 266 -53.58 -124.54 44.68
CA SER A 266 -53.43 -123.55 45.73
C SER A 266 -53.23 -122.15 45.15
N ALA A 267 -53.79 -121.14 45.81
CA ALA A 267 -53.61 -119.74 45.42
C ALA A 267 -52.12 -119.34 45.36
N GLN A 268 -51.28 -119.92 46.22
CA GLN A 268 -49.84 -119.66 46.25
C GLN A 268 -49.11 -120.18 45.00
N PHE A 269 -49.49 -121.35 44.48
CA PHE A 269 -48.88 -121.91 43.27
C PHE A 269 -49.37 -121.19 41.99
N GLN A 270 -50.64 -120.79 41.96
CA GLN A 270 -51.20 -120.00 40.86
C GLN A 270 -50.61 -118.59 40.80
N ASP A 271 -50.37 -117.93 41.95
CA ASP A 271 -49.64 -116.65 41.99
C ASP A 271 -48.19 -116.81 41.53
N LEU A 272 -47.53 -117.92 41.89
CA LEU A 272 -46.16 -118.19 41.43
C LEU A 272 -46.08 -118.35 39.91
N LEU A 273 -47.05 -119.05 39.29
CA LEU A 273 -47.14 -119.18 37.83
C LEU A 273 -47.40 -117.83 37.15
N LYS A 274 -48.22 -116.97 37.77
CA LYS A 274 -48.45 -115.59 37.31
C LYS A 274 -47.18 -114.76 37.36
N ASP A 275 -46.40 -114.84 38.43
CA ASP A 275 -45.13 -114.12 38.52
C ASP A 275 -44.07 -114.72 37.59
N PHE A 276 -44.04 -116.04 37.38
CA PHE A 276 -43.17 -116.68 36.41
C PHE A 276 -43.44 -116.17 34.98
N SER A 277 -44.70 -115.90 34.63
CA SER A 277 -45.07 -115.31 33.33
C SER A 277 -44.53 -113.89 33.12
N LYS A 278 -44.29 -113.12 34.19
CA LYS A 278 -43.69 -111.76 34.11
C LYS A 278 -42.19 -111.78 33.88
N TYR A 279 -41.48 -112.83 34.33
CA TYR A 279 -40.03 -112.95 34.16
C TYR A 279 -39.61 -113.70 32.89
N VAL A 280 -40.47 -114.55 32.32
CA VAL A 280 -40.18 -115.29 31.07
C VAL A 280 -40.45 -114.44 29.81
N ASN A 281 -41.27 -113.39 29.89
CA ASN A 281 -41.56 -112.48 28.77
C ASN A 281 -40.69 -111.19 28.81
N VAL A 282 -39.37 -111.33 28.80
CA VAL A 282 -38.45 -110.21 28.52
C VAL A 282 -37.70 -110.47 27.21
N SER A 283 -38.47 -110.69 26.15
CA SER A 283 -38.03 -110.57 24.76
C SER A 283 -38.91 -109.52 24.09
N ASN A 284 -38.76 -108.25 24.47
CA ASN A 284 -39.27 -107.16 23.65
C ASN A 284 -38.28 -105.98 23.65
N ILE A 285 -37.78 -105.76 22.44
CA ILE A 285 -36.79 -104.79 21.99
C ILE A 285 -37.45 -103.41 21.99
N VAL A 286 -36.85 -102.44 22.68
CA VAL A 286 -37.26 -101.03 22.59
C VAL A 286 -36.48 -100.35 21.47
N GLN A 287 -37.23 -99.73 20.57
CA GLN A 287 -36.83 -98.96 19.38
C GLN A 287 -35.87 -97.80 19.69
N PRO A 288 -35.04 -97.38 18.71
CA PRO A 288 -34.21 -96.17 18.80
C PRO A 288 -35.06 -94.89 18.60
N GLN A 289 -34.90 -93.92 19.49
CA GLN A 289 -35.45 -92.56 19.36
C GLN A 289 -34.59 -91.70 18.42
N PRO A 290 -35.19 -90.66 17.78
CA PRO A 290 -34.63 -89.97 16.61
C PRO A 290 -33.58 -88.91 16.93
N GLN A 291 -32.67 -88.67 15.98
CA GLN A 291 -31.73 -87.55 15.93
C GLN A 291 -32.45 -86.20 15.92
N PRO A 292 -32.03 -85.20 16.72
CA PRO A 292 -32.35 -83.80 16.47
C PRO A 292 -31.49 -83.21 15.35
N GLN A 293 -32.12 -82.44 14.47
CA GLN A 293 -31.49 -81.62 13.43
C GLN A 293 -30.48 -80.61 14.01
N PRO A 294 -29.40 -80.28 13.27
CA PRO A 294 -28.50 -79.20 13.66
C PRO A 294 -29.17 -77.83 13.47
N GLN A 295 -29.16 -77.04 14.53
CA GLN A 295 -29.52 -75.62 14.57
C GLN A 295 -28.49 -74.80 13.74
N PRO A 296 -28.90 -73.83 12.91
CA PRO A 296 -27.96 -73.00 12.17
C PRO A 296 -27.18 -72.08 13.12
N GLN A 297 -25.85 -72.13 13.06
CA GLN A 297 -24.96 -71.29 13.86
C GLN A 297 -25.06 -69.80 13.44
N PRO A 298 -25.46 -68.86 14.30
CA PRO A 298 -25.57 -67.43 13.97
C PRO A 298 -24.22 -66.69 13.89
N GLN A 299 -23.11 -67.32 14.29
CA GLN A 299 -21.85 -66.61 14.52
C GLN A 299 -21.15 -66.13 13.25
N GLN A 300 -21.36 -66.79 12.10
CA GLN A 300 -20.70 -66.39 10.84
C GLN A 300 -21.27 -65.08 10.27
N HIS A 301 -22.57 -64.81 10.43
CA HIS A 301 -23.18 -63.61 9.85
C HIS A 301 -22.70 -62.32 10.54
N TYR A 302 -22.47 -62.36 11.85
CA TYR A 302 -22.03 -61.19 12.62
C TYR A 302 -20.58 -60.78 12.30
N LEU A 303 -19.71 -61.76 12.05
CA LEU A 303 -18.32 -61.52 11.64
C LEU A 303 -18.23 -60.86 10.26
N ILE A 304 -19.06 -61.32 9.31
CA ILE A 304 -19.10 -60.75 7.96
C ILE A 304 -19.62 -59.30 7.98
N GLN A 305 -20.64 -59.01 8.79
CA GLN A 305 -21.19 -57.66 8.91
C GLN A 305 -20.17 -56.68 9.49
N ARG A 306 -19.44 -57.10 10.54
CA ARG A 306 -18.41 -56.27 11.18
C ARG A 306 -17.24 -55.94 10.24
N GLU A 307 -16.86 -56.87 9.38
CA GLU A 307 -15.78 -56.66 8.41
C GLU A 307 -16.22 -55.69 7.30
N LEU A 308 -17.49 -55.75 6.87
CA LEU A 308 -18.09 -54.79 5.94
C LEU A 308 -18.12 -53.37 6.50
N ASP A 309 -18.55 -53.20 7.76
CA ASP A 309 -18.58 -51.90 8.42
C ASP A 309 -17.17 -51.31 8.56
N ARG A 310 -16.16 -52.15 8.84
CA ARG A 310 -14.75 -51.74 8.91
C ARG A 310 -14.23 -51.26 7.54
N GLN A 311 -14.60 -51.95 6.46
CA GLN A 311 -14.22 -51.54 5.11
C GLN A 311 -14.87 -50.20 4.71
N GLU A 312 -16.13 -49.98 5.07
CA GLU A 312 -16.80 -48.72 4.79
C GLU A 312 -16.18 -47.55 5.56
N GLN A 313 -15.82 -47.76 6.84
CA GLN A 313 -15.15 -46.77 7.65
C GLN A 313 -13.77 -46.39 7.09
N ASN A 314 -12.99 -47.38 6.64
CA ASN A 314 -11.70 -47.14 5.97
C ASN A 314 -11.87 -46.35 4.67
N ARG A 315 -12.92 -46.63 3.88
CA ARG A 315 -13.21 -45.87 2.66
C ARG A 315 -13.55 -44.40 2.97
N LYS A 316 -14.30 -44.13 4.04
CA LYS A 316 -14.59 -42.75 4.50
C LYS A 316 -13.33 -42.00 4.95
N ILE A 317 -12.42 -42.67 5.66
CA ILE A 317 -11.15 -42.08 6.09
C ILE A 317 -10.29 -41.71 4.86
N GLN A 318 -10.19 -42.59 3.86
CA GLN A 318 -9.45 -42.28 2.63
C GLN A 318 -10.04 -41.09 1.88
N GLN A 319 -11.37 -41.01 1.74
CA GLN A 319 -12.02 -39.86 1.10
C GLN A 319 -11.76 -38.55 1.86
N SER A 320 -11.76 -38.59 3.20
CA SER A 320 -11.46 -37.41 4.03
C SER A 320 -10.01 -36.95 3.85
N LEU A 321 -9.05 -37.88 3.79
CA LEU A 321 -7.63 -37.55 3.56
C LEU A 321 -7.41 -36.95 2.17
N GLU A 322 -8.10 -37.46 1.15
CA GLU A 322 -8.05 -36.91 -0.21
C GLU A 322 -8.61 -35.47 -0.26
N GLN A 323 -9.69 -35.19 0.47
CA GLN A 323 -10.23 -33.82 0.60
C GLN A 323 -9.24 -32.86 1.27
N ILE A 324 -8.61 -33.26 2.37
CA ILE A 324 -7.61 -32.45 3.06
C ILE A 324 -6.42 -32.16 2.12
N ARG A 325 -5.98 -33.17 1.37
CA ARG A 325 -4.90 -33.03 0.38
C ARG A 325 -5.28 -32.00 -0.70
N GLN A 326 -6.48 -32.05 -1.25
CA GLN A 326 -6.92 -31.07 -2.26
C GLN A 326 -7.05 -29.65 -1.70
N GLN A 327 -7.51 -29.48 -0.46
CA GLN A 327 -7.55 -28.17 0.19
C GLN A 327 -6.15 -27.59 0.41
N HIS A 328 -5.18 -28.44 0.75
CA HIS A 328 -3.80 -28.00 0.96
C HIS A 328 -3.12 -27.59 -0.37
N LEU A 329 -3.41 -28.28 -1.48
CA LEU A 329 -2.89 -27.89 -2.80
C LEU A 329 -3.47 -26.56 -3.31
N GLN A 330 -4.71 -26.19 -2.97
CA GLN A 330 -5.24 -24.87 -3.33
C GLN A 330 -4.56 -23.71 -2.58
N HIS A 331 -4.03 -23.95 -1.37
CA HIS A 331 -3.39 -22.91 -0.56
C HIS A 331 -1.89 -22.74 -0.86
N GLN A 332 -1.29 -23.60 -1.71
CA GLN A 332 0.11 -23.51 -2.11
C GLN A 332 0.32 -22.93 -3.52
N GLN A 333 -0.63 -22.16 -4.09
CA GLN A 333 -0.27 -21.34 -5.24
C GLN A 333 0.71 -20.24 -4.80
N PRO A 334 1.94 -20.20 -5.35
CA PRO A 334 2.87 -19.14 -5.04
C PRO A 334 2.32 -17.81 -5.58
N GLN A 335 1.99 -16.89 -4.67
CA GLN A 335 1.83 -15.49 -5.04
C GLN A 335 3.17 -14.99 -5.58
N GLN A 336 3.28 -14.89 -6.90
CA GLN A 336 4.39 -14.17 -7.51
C GLN A 336 4.36 -12.72 -7.02
N PRO A 337 5.50 -12.14 -6.64
CA PRO A 337 5.57 -10.74 -6.29
C PRO A 337 5.36 -9.89 -7.56
N GLN A 338 4.18 -9.30 -7.71
CA GLN A 338 3.98 -8.14 -8.58
C GLN A 338 4.68 -6.94 -7.95
N GLN A 339 5.99 -6.82 -8.19
CA GLN A 339 6.67 -5.53 -8.08
C GLN A 339 7.60 -5.34 -9.28
N GLN A 340 7.60 -4.10 -9.78
CA GLN A 340 8.37 -3.54 -10.89
C GLN A 340 7.73 -3.63 -12.29
N GLN A 341 6.71 -2.79 -12.52
CA GLN A 341 6.64 -1.94 -13.71
C GLN A 341 5.87 -0.65 -13.38
N SER A 342 6.55 0.36 -12.84
CA SER A 342 6.01 1.72 -12.70
C SER A 342 7.13 2.74 -12.54
N TYR A 343 8.06 2.81 -13.49
CA TYR A 343 8.92 3.99 -13.71
C TYR A 343 9.48 3.94 -15.13
N LEU A 344 8.73 4.39 -16.14
CA LEU A 344 9.30 5.06 -17.34
C LEU A 344 8.24 5.64 -18.31
N ILE A 345 7.29 6.48 -17.89
CA ILE A 345 6.60 7.38 -18.84
C ILE A 345 6.32 8.72 -18.17
N GLN A 346 7.30 9.64 -18.22
CA GLN A 346 7.04 11.07 -18.12
C GLN A 346 8.20 11.86 -18.74
N GLN A 347 8.09 12.13 -20.04
CA GLN A 347 8.44 13.40 -20.71
C GLN A 347 8.61 13.14 -22.21
N GLN A 348 7.63 13.55 -23.00
CA GLN A 348 7.90 14.23 -24.27
C GLN A 348 6.66 15.01 -24.72
N GLN A 349 6.82 16.32 -24.76
CA GLN A 349 5.88 17.26 -25.38
C GLN A 349 5.85 17.03 -26.90
N PRO A 350 4.71 17.23 -27.57
CA PRO A 350 4.68 17.37 -29.02
C PRO A 350 4.98 18.83 -29.41
N GLN A 351 6.11 19.06 -30.07
CA GLN A 351 6.28 20.22 -30.95
C GLN A 351 5.74 19.86 -32.33
N GLN A 352 4.71 20.61 -32.75
CA GLN A 352 4.29 20.70 -34.13
C GLN A 352 5.36 21.43 -34.93
N GLN A 353 5.81 20.86 -36.04
CA GLN A 353 6.15 21.63 -37.22
C GLN A 353 6.01 20.76 -38.48
N ALA A 354 5.42 21.40 -39.47
CA ALA A 354 4.93 20.85 -40.71
C ALA A 354 6.05 20.42 -41.67
N THR A 355 5.78 19.38 -42.47
CA THR A 355 6.03 19.43 -43.92
C THR A 355 5.09 18.52 -44.70
N ASN A 356 4.62 19.11 -45.79
CA ASN A 356 3.89 18.60 -46.95
C ASN A 356 4.32 17.21 -47.44
N ASN A 357 3.39 16.35 -47.88
CA ASN A 357 2.85 16.34 -49.25
C ASN A 357 1.96 15.11 -49.52
N SER A 358 0.87 15.34 -50.28
CA SER A 358 0.21 14.43 -51.26
C SER A 358 -0.32 13.07 -50.75
N ASN A 359 -1.59 12.65 -50.93
CA ASN A 359 -2.43 12.77 -52.11
C ASN A 359 -3.91 12.37 -51.82
N ASN A 360 -4.84 13.14 -52.39
CA ASN A 360 -6.16 12.79 -52.99
C ASN A 360 -7.06 11.68 -52.42
N VAL A 361 -8.33 12.04 -52.14
CA VAL A 361 -9.62 11.54 -52.71
C VAL A 361 -10.75 12.24 -51.90
N VAL A 362 -11.40 13.31 -52.39
CA VAL A 362 -12.70 13.35 -53.13
C VAL A 362 -13.79 12.55 -52.35
N ASN A 363 -14.89 13.08 -51.76
CA ASN A 363 -15.86 14.12 -52.12
C ASN A 363 -16.87 14.33 -50.93
N PRO A 364 -18.02 15.04 -51.04
CA PRO A 364 -18.35 16.20 -50.18
C PRO A 364 -19.72 16.07 -49.45
N TYR A 365 -20.31 17.21 -49.05
CA TYR A 365 -21.54 17.48 -48.24
C TYR A 365 -21.22 17.66 -46.76
N GLY A 366 -21.26 18.88 -46.18
CA GLY A 366 -22.42 19.80 -46.10
C GLY A 366 -23.26 19.35 -44.89
N GLN A 367 -23.67 20.13 -43.88
CA GLN A 367 -23.88 21.55 -43.65
C GLN A 367 -23.87 21.76 -42.11
N ILE A 368 -23.32 22.85 -41.57
CA ILE A 368 -23.99 24.09 -41.08
C ILE A 368 -24.92 23.88 -39.85
N THR A 369 -24.66 24.69 -38.81
CA THR A 369 -25.58 25.18 -37.73
C THR A 369 -26.12 24.14 -36.72
N SER A 370 -26.34 24.39 -35.43
CA SER A 370 -26.39 25.60 -34.59
C SER A 370 -26.64 25.15 -33.14
N HIS A 371 -25.99 25.76 -32.14
CA HIS A 371 -26.56 25.94 -30.79
C HIS A 371 -27.73 26.96 -30.89
N PRO A 372 -28.68 27.12 -29.92
CA PRO A 372 -28.42 27.02 -28.48
C PRO A 372 -29.63 26.75 -27.53
N PHE A 373 -29.38 26.87 -26.21
CA PHE A 373 -30.25 27.23 -25.06
C PHE A 373 -31.67 26.63 -24.90
N TYR A 374 -31.95 26.05 -23.71
CA TYR A 374 -33.07 26.36 -22.80
C TYR A 374 -32.85 25.59 -21.48
N THR A 375 -32.47 26.26 -20.38
CA THR A 375 -33.29 26.59 -19.19
C THR A 375 -33.91 25.41 -18.41
N ASN A 376 -33.46 25.27 -17.15
CA ASN A 376 -34.15 24.88 -15.90
C ASN A 376 -35.70 24.94 -15.89
N PRO A 377 -36.45 24.28 -14.96
CA PRO A 377 -36.13 24.16 -13.52
C PRO A 377 -36.68 22.93 -12.72
N LEU A 378 -36.26 22.90 -11.45
CA LEU A 378 -36.85 22.31 -10.23
C LEU A 378 -38.20 21.55 -10.27
N SER A 379 -38.22 20.40 -9.58
CA SER A 379 -39.21 20.02 -8.54
C SER A 379 -38.68 18.76 -7.80
N ALA A 380 -38.34 18.82 -6.52
CA ALA A 380 -39.21 18.78 -5.33
C ALA A 380 -39.56 17.34 -4.89
N TYR A 381 -39.19 17.02 -3.63
CA TYR A 381 -39.95 16.27 -2.60
C TYR A 381 -40.65 14.95 -3.02
N ASN A 382 -40.62 13.82 -2.30
CA ASN A 382 -40.10 13.37 -1.00
C ASN A 382 -40.44 11.83 -0.91
N PRO A 383 -40.42 11.11 0.23
CA PRO A 383 -39.75 9.81 0.34
C PRO A 383 -40.68 8.61 0.62
N PHE A 384 -40.27 7.39 0.26
CA PHE A 384 -40.80 6.12 0.81
C PHE A 384 -39.65 5.09 0.74
N THR A 385 -38.94 4.81 1.84
CA THR A 385 -39.14 3.67 2.77
C THR A 385 -39.40 2.33 2.08
N ASN A 386 -38.39 1.47 2.02
CA ASN A 386 -38.52 0.06 2.43
C ASN A 386 -37.17 -0.55 2.86
N PRO A 387 -37.17 -1.45 3.86
CA PRO A 387 -35.99 -1.88 4.62
C PRO A 387 -35.31 -3.16 4.08
N PRO A 388 -34.06 -3.46 4.48
CA PRO A 388 -33.45 -4.76 4.22
C PRO A 388 -33.84 -5.82 5.28
N PRO A 389 -33.81 -7.12 4.92
CA PRO A 389 -34.29 -8.20 5.77
C PRO A 389 -33.30 -8.60 6.87
N GLN A 390 -33.88 -8.98 8.01
CA GLN A 390 -33.22 -9.63 9.14
C GLN A 390 -32.76 -11.05 8.78
N GLN A 391 -31.55 -11.43 9.21
CA GLN A 391 -31.21 -12.83 9.48
C GLN A 391 -30.49 -12.98 10.83
N GLN A 392 -31.22 -13.66 11.71
CA GLN A 392 -30.82 -14.70 12.67
C GLN A 392 -29.57 -14.49 13.54
N GLN A 393 -29.88 -14.21 14.81
CA GLN A 393 -29.05 -14.41 15.98
C GLN A 393 -28.64 -15.88 16.13
N GLN A 394 -27.34 -16.12 16.32
CA GLN A 394 -26.84 -17.32 16.99
C GLN A 394 -26.31 -16.92 18.38
N GLN A 395 -26.74 -17.72 19.35
CA GLN A 395 -26.55 -17.54 20.79
C GLN A 395 -25.09 -17.73 21.19
N GLN A 396 -24.55 -16.80 21.99
CA GLN A 396 -23.34 -17.01 22.78
C GLN A 396 -23.73 -17.52 24.18
N PRO A 397 -23.03 -18.52 24.74
CA PRO A 397 -23.20 -18.87 26.15
C PRO A 397 -22.45 -17.86 27.05
N GLN A 398 -23.18 -17.39 28.05
CA GLN A 398 -22.68 -16.64 29.21
C GLN A 398 -21.60 -17.46 29.94
N GLN A 399 -20.46 -16.84 30.23
CA GLN A 399 -19.61 -17.28 31.34
C GLN A 399 -19.71 -16.30 32.51
N GLN A 400 -19.91 -16.91 33.67
CA GLN A 400 -20.21 -16.30 34.95
C GLN A 400 -19.01 -15.55 35.54
N GLN A 401 -19.37 -14.49 36.24
CA GLN A 401 -18.54 -13.71 37.13
C GLN A 401 -18.01 -14.59 38.28
N GLN A 402 -16.71 -14.52 38.55
CA GLN A 402 -16.19 -14.70 39.90
C GLN A 402 -15.26 -13.55 40.26
N SER A 403 -15.69 -12.83 41.29
CA SER A 403 -14.98 -11.77 41.97
C SER A 403 -13.87 -12.37 42.83
N VAL A 404 -12.63 -11.90 42.68
CA VAL A 404 -11.57 -12.14 43.68
C VAL A 404 -10.81 -10.84 43.92
N PHE A 405 -10.60 -10.62 45.21
CA PHE A 405 -10.10 -9.42 45.88
C PHE A 405 -8.77 -8.87 45.35
N ALA A 406 -8.70 -7.53 45.37
CA ALA A 406 -7.49 -6.75 45.28
C ALA A 406 -6.64 -6.87 46.55
N GLN A 407 -5.32 -7.01 46.40
CA GLN A 407 -4.33 -6.55 47.36
C GLN A 407 -3.21 -5.82 46.61
N GLN A 408 -3.15 -4.50 46.81
CA GLN A 408 -1.99 -3.66 46.50
C GLN A 408 -0.97 -3.76 47.65
N PRO A 409 0.34 -3.77 47.36
CA PRO A 409 1.34 -3.24 48.27
C PRO A 409 1.69 -1.79 47.93
N THR A 410 1.68 -0.97 48.97
CA THR A 410 1.95 0.46 49.07
C THR A 410 3.44 0.81 49.20
N ALA A 411 3.80 1.98 48.65
CA ALA A 411 4.88 2.94 49.04
C ALA A 411 6.35 2.63 48.60
N PRO A 412 7.25 3.64 48.48
CA PRO A 412 7.20 5.03 49.00
C PRO A 412 7.54 6.17 47.99
N PRO A 413 7.42 7.46 48.40
CA PRO A 413 7.36 8.63 47.51
C PRO A 413 8.74 9.29 47.25
N PRO A 414 8.89 10.10 46.18
CA PRO A 414 10.02 11.00 46.06
C PRO A 414 9.79 12.31 46.83
N ALA A 415 10.88 12.78 47.42
CA ALA A 415 10.96 13.91 48.33
C ALA A 415 10.81 15.28 47.64
N TYR A 416 10.31 16.19 48.48
CA TYR A 416 10.30 17.65 48.46
C TYR A 416 11.24 18.43 47.52
N SER A 417 10.65 19.51 47.00
CA SER A 417 11.21 20.69 46.32
C SER A 417 12.25 21.47 47.14
N PRO A 418 12.95 22.46 46.55
CA PRO A 418 12.42 23.85 46.56
C PRO A 418 12.58 24.56 45.19
N GLN A 419 11.59 25.32 44.74
CA GLN A 419 11.42 26.76 45.00
C GLN A 419 12.58 27.60 44.43
N SER A 420 12.34 28.19 43.26
CA SER A 420 13.02 29.40 42.79
C SER A 420 12.02 30.21 41.98
N GLN A 421 11.35 31.13 42.67
CA GLN A 421 10.74 32.31 42.09
C GLN A 421 11.87 33.24 41.62
N TYR A 422 11.86 33.71 40.38
CA TYR A 422 12.32 35.06 40.03
C TYR A 422 11.71 35.50 38.69
N GLN A 423 10.86 36.52 38.83
CA GLN A 423 10.67 37.70 37.97
C GLN A 423 10.43 37.57 36.46
N TYR A 424 9.16 37.82 36.13
CA TYR A 424 8.72 38.52 34.93
C TYR A 424 9.49 39.83 34.72
N ILE A 425 10.04 40.04 33.52
CA ILE A 425 10.40 41.36 32.99
C ILE A 425 9.86 41.45 31.56
N GLN A 426 9.41 42.66 31.19
CA GLN A 426 8.77 43.15 29.96
C GLN A 426 7.23 43.30 30.15
N PRO A 427 6.60 44.45 29.84
CA PRO A 427 7.03 45.47 28.87
C PRO A 427 7.02 46.92 29.41
N ILE A 428 7.95 47.78 28.94
CA ILE A 428 7.78 49.24 29.03
C ILE A 428 7.35 49.75 27.67
N VAL A 429 6.04 49.94 27.53
CA VAL A 429 5.42 50.83 26.55
C VAL A 429 5.48 52.23 27.15
N GLY A 430 6.32 53.09 26.58
CA GLY A 430 6.34 54.52 26.86
C GLY A 430 5.65 55.29 25.74
N SER A 431 4.41 55.69 25.98
CA SER A 431 3.70 56.74 25.24
C SER A 431 3.98 58.10 25.88
N SER A 432 4.38 59.11 25.10
CA SER A 432 4.40 60.56 25.43
C SER A 432 5.32 61.23 24.39
N VAL A 433 5.01 62.29 23.64
CA VAL A 433 4.01 63.36 23.72
C VAL A 433 3.99 64.05 22.34
N GLN A 434 2.80 64.34 21.81
CA GLN A 434 2.57 65.32 20.74
C GLN A 434 2.56 66.74 21.31
N PRO A 435 2.96 67.75 20.53
CA PRO A 435 2.32 69.05 20.57
C PRO A 435 1.61 69.43 19.24
N PRO A 436 0.69 70.41 19.27
CA PRO A 436 -0.37 70.58 18.28
C PRO A 436 -0.07 71.54 17.11
N LYS A 437 -0.88 71.38 16.06
CA LYS A 437 -1.30 72.29 14.95
C LYS A 437 -1.11 73.81 15.16
N PRO A 438 -0.93 74.62 14.08
CA PRO A 438 -2.09 75.13 13.34
C PRO A 438 -1.97 75.19 11.79
N LEU A 439 -3.17 75.26 11.18
CA LEU A 439 -3.47 75.58 9.78
C LEU A 439 -3.05 77.00 9.39
N VAL A 440 -2.58 77.19 8.15
CA VAL A 440 -2.90 78.31 7.20
C VAL A 440 -2.53 77.77 5.80
N ASN A 441 -3.44 77.44 4.87
CA ASN A 441 -4.31 78.22 3.97
C ASN A 441 -3.61 79.01 2.84
N GLU A 442 -4.06 78.70 1.61
CA GLU A 442 -4.08 79.49 0.37
C GLU A 442 -2.79 79.83 -0.42
N GLY A 443 -2.85 79.60 -1.75
CA GLY A 443 -1.91 80.18 -2.71
C GLY A 443 -1.74 79.46 -4.04
N LYS A 444 -2.82 79.27 -4.83
CA LYS A 444 -2.70 79.00 -6.28
C LYS A 444 -2.08 80.22 -6.99
N PRO A 445 -1.37 80.01 -8.10
CA PRO A 445 -1.64 80.83 -9.27
C PRO A 445 -1.99 79.99 -10.51
N GLN A 446 -3.03 80.46 -11.20
CA GLN A 446 -3.49 80.04 -12.52
C GLN A 446 -2.62 80.66 -13.62
N GLY A 447 -2.51 79.94 -14.74
CA GLY A 447 -2.44 80.52 -16.09
C GLY A 447 -1.35 79.91 -16.98
N PRO A 448 -1.47 79.99 -18.32
CA PRO A 448 -2.68 79.93 -19.17
C PRO A 448 -2.59 78.79 -20.23
N PRO A 449 -3.65 78.55 -21.03
CA PRO A 449 -3.72 77.42 -21.97
C PRO A 449 -3.30 77.81 -23.40
N ALA A 450 -2.70 76.87 -24.13
CA ALA A 450 -2.60 76.86 -25.59
C ALA A 450 -2.94 75.42 -26.05
N ALA A 451 -4.03 75.16 -26.76
CA ALA A 451 -4.15 75.29 -28.23
C ALA A 451 -2.89 74.73 -28.91
N GLY A 452 -2.87 73.62 -29.63
CA GLY A 452 -3.85 72.95 -30.48
C GLY A 452 -3.10 72.50 -31.74
N LEU A 453 -3.62 71.48 -32.45
CA LEU A 453 -3.20 71.01 -33.79
C LEU A 453 -1.87 70.21 -33.83
N PHE A 454 -1.59 69.24 -34.69
CA PHE A 454 -2.28 68.22 -35.51
C PHE A 454 -1.13 67.56 -36.33
N TYR A 455 -1.33 66.33 -36.84
CA TYR A 455 -0.59 65.67 -37.95
C TYR A 455 0.85 65.14 -37.68
N THR A 456 1.03 63.82 -37.54
CA THR A 456 1.28 62.76 -38.56
C THR A 456 2.70 62.73 -39.16
N GLY A 457 3.31 61.54 -39.21
CA GLY A 457 4.38 61.24 -40.18
C GLY A 457 5.52 60.41 -39.59
N ALA A 458 5.27 59.14 -39.27
CA ALA A 458 6.33 58.17 -39.02
C ALA A 458 6.83 57.60 -40.36
N THR A 459 7.97 58.08 -40.84
CA THR A 459 8.65 57.53 -42.01
C THR A 459 9.65 56.48 -41.56
N TYR A 460 9.37 55.22 -41.88
CA TYR A 460 10.31 54.11 -41.81
C TYR A 460 11.39 54.29 -42.87
N ILE A 461 12.67 54.33 -42.49
CA ILE A 461 13.80 54.15 -43.40
C ILE A 461 14.45 52.80 -43.07
N GLN A 462 14.38 51.88 -44.03
CA GLN A 462 15.15 50.64 -44.04
C GLN A 462 16.63 50.93 -44.37
N PRO A 463 17.59 50.25 -43.72
CA PRO A 463 18.97 50.23 -44.19
C PRO A 463 19.15 49.22 -45.35
N ILE A 464 19.78 49.70 -46.42
CA ILE A 464 20.25 48.93 -47.58
C ILE A 464 21.51 48.13 -47.16
N PRO A 465 21.59 46.81 -47.45
CA PRO A 465 22.82 46.05 -47.29
C PRO A 465 23.75 46.23 -48.50
N SER A 466 24.94 46.76 -48.27
CA SER A 466 26.03 46.78 -49.24
C SER A 466 27.11 45.74 -48.88
N SER A 467 27.16 44.69 -49.67
CA SER A 467 28.36 43.93 -50.06
C SER A 467 28.44 44.05 -51.60
N PRO A 468 29.56 43.78 -52.32
CA PRO A 468 30.71 42.94 -51.96
C PRO A 468 32.09 43.50 -52.39
N THR A 469 33.21 43.05 -51.80
CA THR A 469 34.44 42.73 -52.57
C THR A 469 35.43 41.86 -51.77
N ASP A 470 35.72 40.71 -52.36
CA ASP A 470 36.82 39.75 -52.16
C ASP A 470 38.20 40.37 -52.57
N PRO A 471 39.33 39.64 -52.71
CA PRO A 471 40.09 38.85 -51.73
C PRO A 471 41.61 39.17 -51.81
N LEU A 472 42.40 39.18 -50.72
CA LEU A 472 43.87 39.11 -50.84
C LEU A 472 44.54 38.34 -49.67
N LEU A 473 44.95 37.11 -49.99
CA LEU A 473 46.14 36.44 -49.46
C LEU A 473 47.39 37.27 -49.82
N PRO A 474 48.46 37.30 -48.98
CA PRO A 474 49.49 36.27 -49.14
C PRO A 474 50.28 35.86 -47.87
N LYS A 475 50.72 34.60 -47.92
CA LYS A 475 52.05 34.01 -47.60
C LYS A 475 52.91 34.57 -46.44
N GLY A 476 53.37 33.61 -45.62
CA GLY A 476 54.60 33.64 -44.82
C GLY A 476 54.31 33.07 -43.43
N GLY A 477 54.85 31.97 -42.94
CA GLY A 477 56.13 31.31 -43.21
C GLY A 477 57.04 31.46 -41.98
N PHE A 478 57.38 30.32 -41.38
CA PHE A 478 58.53 30.01 -40.49
C PHE A 478 58.38 29.96 -38.95
N ASN A 479 58.82 28.79 -38.44
CA ASN A 479 59.52 28.44 -37.20
C ASN A 479 58.80 28.76 -35.87
N ASN A 480 58.48 27.80 -35.00
CA ASN A 480 59.31 26.75 -34.38
C ASN A 480 58.45 25.55 -33.93
#